data_AF-J3LCV7-F1
#
_entry.id   AF-J3LCV7-F1
#
_cell.length_a   1.000
_cell.length_b   1.000
_cell.length_c   1.000
_cell.angle_alpha   90.00
_cell.angle_beta   90.00
_cell.angle_gamma   90.00
#
_symmetry.space_group_name_H-M   'P 1'
#
loop_
_entity.id
_entity.type
_entity.pdbx_description
1 polymer ?
#
loop_
_entity_poly.entity_id
_entity_poly.type
_entity_poly.pdbx_seq_one_letter_code
_entity_poly.pdbx_strand_id
1 'polypeptide(L)'
;MNEYRVPELNVRNGILKSLSFPFEYIGEMGKDYIYSVTPLLEDGLMDRDLVHRQTAASAVKHMALGVAGLGGEDALVHLFNLVWPNIFETSPHLINVVMEAIDGMRVALGAAVILNYCLQGLFHPARKVREVYWKTYNSLYIGAQDALVAAYSALDIDGDNIYRPELAMFV
;
A
#
# COMPACT_ATOMS: atom_id res chain seq x y z
N MET A 1 -9.13 -11.14 18.85
CA MET A 1 -7.67 -11.37 18.73
C MET A 1 -7.18 -12.62 19.45
N ASN A 2 -7.62 -12.92 20.68
CA ASN A 2 -7.15 -14.14 21.39
C ASN A 2 -7.38 -15.44 20.60
N GLU A 3 -8.49 -15.55 19.86
CA GLU A 3 -8.81 -16.72 19.04
C GLU A 3 -7.85 -16.90 17.85
N TYR A 4 -7.16 -15.85 17.40
CA TYR A 4 -6.18 -15.92 16.32
C TYR A 4 -4.91 -16.69 16.74
N ARG A 5 -4.68 -16.85 18.05
CA ARG A 5 -3.58 -17.64 18.60
C ARG A 5 -3.76 -19.14 18.38
N VAL A 6 -4.97 -19.60 18.05
CA VAL A 6 -5.23 -21.00 17.73
C VAL A 6 -4.46 -21.36 16.45
N PRO A 7 -3.72 -22.48 16.41
CA PRO A 7 -2.91 -22.87 15.25
C PRO A 7 -3.74 -23.35 14.04
N GLU A 8 -5.06 -23.41 14.17
CA GLU A 8 -5.94 -23.88 13.11
C GLU A 8 -6.15 -22.82 12.02
N LEU A 9 -5.71 -23.16 10.80
CA LEU A 9 -5.65 -22.24 9.66
C LEU A 9 -7.04 -21.75 9.22
N ASN A 10 -8.07 -22.58 9.33
CA ASN A 10 -9.45 -22.19 9.00
C ASN A 10 -10.01 -21.17 10.00
N VAL A 11 -9.66 -21.30 11.28
CA VAL A 11 -10.08 -20.36 12.34
C VAL A 11 -9.41 -19.01 12.11
N ARG A 12 -8.11 -18.99 11.79
CA ARG A 12 -7.37 -17.75 11.46
C ARG A 12 -7.94 -17.05 10.23
N ASN A 13 -8.24 -17.79 9.16
CA ASN A 13 -8.93 -17.27 7.98
C ASN A 13 -10.30 -16.68 8.31
N GLY A 14 -11.09 -17.36 9.16
CA GLY A 14 -12.38 -16.87 9.63
C GLY A 14 -12.26 -15.54 10.38
N ILE A 15 -11.28 -15.44 11.28
CA ILE A 15 -11.01 -14.23 12.06
C ILE A 15 -10.57 -13.07 11.16
N LEU A 16 -9.64 -13.31 10.23
CA LEU A 16 -9.21 -12.28 9.27
C LEU A 16 -10.37 -11.78 8.40
N LYS A 17 -11.22 -12.68 7.90
CA LYS A 17 -12.41 -12.29 7.14
C LYS A 17 -13.36 -11.46 7.99
N SER A 18 -13.59 -11.89 9.23
CA SER A 18 -14.41 -11.16 10.18
C SER A 18 -13.82 -9.81 10.60
N LEU A 19 -12.54 -9.55 10.33
CA LEU A 19 -11.85 -8.28 10.63
C LEU A 19 -11.91 -7.30 9.46
N SER A 20 -11.97 -7.79 8.22
CA SER A 20 -12.14 -6.93 7.04
C SER A 20 -13.49 -6.19 7.06
N PHE A 21 -14.59 -6.85 7.43
CA PHE A 21 -15.92 -6.23 7.45
C PHE A 21 -16.10 -5.11 8.50
N PRO A 22 -15.62 -5.25 9.75
CA PRO A 22 -15.68 -4.19 10.74
C PRO A 22 -14.95 -2.94 10.32
N PHE A 23 -13.72 -3.02 9.78
CA PHE A 23 -12.99 -1.82 9.36
C PHE A 23 -13.67 -1.09 8.20
N GLU A 24 -14.33 -1.82 7.30
CA GLU A 24 -15.18 -1.22 6.28
C GLU A 24 -16.39 -0.52 6.89
N TYR A 25 -17.03 -1.13 7.89
CA TYR A 25 -18.26 -0.61 8.49
C TYR A 25 -18.05 0.54 9.48
N ILE A 26 -17.02 0.45 10.32
CA ILE A 26 -16.76 1.43 11.38
C ILE A 26 -16.07 2.69 10.85
N GLY A 27 -15.43 2.62 9.68
CA GLY A 27 -14.76 3.74 9.02
C GLY A 27 -13.79 4.46 9.93
N GLU A 28 -14.09 5.73 10.23
CA GLU A 28 -13.25 6.63 11.03
C GLU A 28 -13.02 6.15 12.47
N MET A 29 -13.96 5.39 13.05
CA MET A 29 -13.77 4.80 14.38
C MET A 29 -12.64 3.78 14.41
N GLY A 30 -12.18 3.30 13.25
CA GLY A 30 -11.04 2.40 13.12
C GLY A 30 -9.72 2.99 13.61
N LYS A 31 -9.61 4.32 13.71
CA LYS A 31 -8.38 5.01 14.17
C LYS A 31 -7.96 4.58 15.58
N ASP A 32 -8.92 4.29 16.45
CA ASP A 32 -8.64 3.93 17.85
C ASP A 32 -8.16 2.48 17.97
N TYR A 33 -8.32 1.69 16.91
CA TYR A 33 -8.03 0.25 16.89
C TYR A 33 -6.82 -0.11 16.01
N ILE A 34 -6.29 0.82 15.20
CA ILE A 34 -5.23 0.53 14.23
C ILE A 34 -4.04 -0.19 14.88
N TYR A 35 -3.45 0.39 15.92
CA TYR A 35 -2.29 -0.17 16.62
C TYR A 35 -2.57 -1.53 17.26
N SER A 36 -3.80 -1.75 17.72
CA SER A 36 -4.18 -3.02 18.33
C SER A 36 -4.27 -4.14 17.30
N VAL A 37 -4.63 -3.82 16.06
CA VAL A 37 -4.84 -4.79 14.97
C VAL A 37 -3.58 -5.00 14.13
N THR A 38 -2.63 -4.05 14.12
CA THR A 38 -1.38 -4.14 13.36
C THR A 38 -0.65 -5.49 13.50
N PRO A 39 -0.42 -6.06 14.70
CA PRO A 39 0.32 -7.33 14.82
C PRO A 39 -0.40 -8.52 14.19
N LEU A 40 -1.75 -8.48 14.15
CA LEU A 40 -2.55 -9.54 13.54
C LEU A 40 -2.50 -9.46 12.02
N LEU A 41 -2.57 -8.25 11.46
CA LEU A 41 -2.42 -8.05 10.02
C LEU A 41 -1.00 -8.35 9.56
N GLU A 42 0.00 -8.09 10.39
CA GLU A 42 1.38 -8.46 10.12
C GLU A 42 1.55 -9.97 9.94
N ASP A 43 1.02 -10.79 10.86
CA ASP A 43 1.03 -12.25 10.71
C ASP A 43 0.28 -12.69 9.45
N GLY A 44 -0.90 -12.11 9.19
CA GLY A 44 -1.71 -12.43 8.01
C GLY A 44 -1.06 -12.08 6.66
N LEU A 45 -0.33 -10.97 6.59
CA LEU A 45 0.38 -10.52 5.37
C LEU A 45 1.66 -11.32 5.10
N MET A 46 2.25 -11.92 6.13
CA MET A 46 3.45 -12.75 6.02
C MET A 46 3.17 -14.26 5.92
N ASP A 47 1.89 -14.66 6.00
CA ASP A 47 1.51 -16.07 5.93
C ASP A 47 1.85 -16.70 4.57
N ARG A 48 2.10 -18.01 4.57
CA ARG A 48 2.36 -18.79 3.36
C ARG A 48 1.11 -18.97 2.51
N ASP A 49 -0.06 -18.99 3.14
CA ASP A 49 -1.35 -19.14 2.46
C ASP A 49 -1.74 -17.84 1.73
N LEU A 50 -2.07 -18.00 0.45
CA LEU A 50 -2.51 -16.91 -0.41
C LEU A 50 -3.81 -16.29 0.09
N VAL A 51 -4.71 -17.09 0.69
CA VAL A 51 -6.01 -16.62 1.17
C VAL A 51 -5.85 -15.74 2.40
N HIS A 52 -4.91 -16.06 3.29
CA HIS A 52 -4.56 -15.23 4.45
C HIS A 52 -4.05 -13.86 3.99
N ARG A 53 -3.05 -13.85 3.09
CA ARG A 53 -2.50 -12.61 2.54
C ARG A 53 -3.53 -11.78 1.81
N GLN A 54 -4.41 -12.41 1.04
CA GLN A 54 -5.50 -11.73 0.33
C GLN A 54 -6.45 -11.06 1.32
N THR A 55 -6.87 -11.79 2.35
CA THR A 55 -7.83 -11.27 3.34
C THR A 55 -7.20 -10.17 4.19
N ALA A 56 -5.94 -10.34 4.59
CA ALA A 56 -5.19 -9.32 5.32
C ALA A 56 -5.00 -8.04 4.49
N ALA A 57 -4.63 -8.17 3.20
CA ALA A 57 -4.51 -7.02 2.30
C ALA A 57 -5.86 -6.29 2.10
N SER A 58 -6.97 -7.04 2.04
CA SER A 58 -8.32 -6.46 2.00
C SER A 58 -8.63 -5.65 3.26
N ALA A 59 -8.33 -6.20 4.44
CA ALA A 59 -8.50 -5.49 5.71
C ALA A 59 -7.63 -4.22 5.78
N VAL A 60 -6.39 -4.29 5.30
CA VAL A 60 -5.49 -3.13 5.21
C VAL A 60 -6.05 -2.04 4.30
N LYS A 61 -6.62 -2.39 3.14
CA LYS A 61 -7.30 -1.44 2.25
C LYS A 61 -8.39 -0.67 2.99
N HIS A 62 -9.33 -1.38 3.64
CA HIS A 62 -10.45 -0.74 4.34
C HIS A 62 -9.98 0.10 5.53
N MET A 63 -8.99 -0.39 6.27
CA MET A 63 -8.36 0.35 7.36
C MET A 63 -7.72 1.64 6.86
N ALA A 64 -6.92 1.59 5.78
CA ALA A 64 -6.27 2.76 5.21
C ALA A 64 -7.29 3.82 4.77
N LEU A 65 -8.36 3.42 4.07
CA LEU A 65 -9.42 4.34 3.66
C LEU A 65 -10.20 4.93 4.85
N GLY A 66 -10.46 4.13 5.88
CA GLY A 66 -11.21 4.57 7.06
C GLY A 66 -10.44 5.55 7.95
N VAL A 67 -9.10 5.45 8.01
CA VAL A 67 -8.27 6.28 8.90
C VAL A 67 -7.50 7.39 8.19
N ALA A 68 -7.78 7.61 6.90
CA ALA A 68 -7.11 8.64 6.11
C ALA A 68 -7.31 10.04 6.75
N GLY A 69 -6.21 10.71 7.07
CA GLY A 69 -6.21 12.03 7.71
C GLY A 69 -6.54 12.04 9.21
N LEU A 70 -6.57 10.88 9.88
CA LEU A 70 -6.89 10.76 11.31
C LEU A 70 -5.67 10.49 12.20
N GLY A 71 -4.44 10.60 11.68
CA GLY A 71 -3.20 10.50 12.47
C GLY A 71 -2.68 9.08 12.71
N GLY A 72 -2.91 8.15 11.78
CA GLY A 72 -2.45 6.75 11.84
C GLY A 72 -1.43 6.38 10.76
N GLU A 73 -0.77 7.37 10.16
CA GLU A 73 0.12 7.20 9.01
C GLU A 73 1.34 6.32 9.34
N ASP A 74 1.84 6.37 10.57
CA ASP A 74 2.97 5.56 11.03
C ASP A 74 2.67 4.05 10.99
N ALA A 75 1.52 3.64 11.52
CA ALA A 75 1.06 2.26 11.50
C ALA A 75 0.74 1.80 10.07
N LEU A 76 0.19 2.68 9.24
CA LEU A 76 -0.07 2.39 7.83
C LEU A 76 1.23 2.23 7.03
N VAL A 77 2.27 3.04 7.26
CA VAL A 77 3.59 2.84 6.65
C VAL A 77 4.20 1.50 7.06
N HIS A 78 4.07 1.11 8.34
CA HIS A 78 4.52 -0.21 8.81
C HIS A 78 3.80 -1.34 8.04
N LEU A 79 2.48 -1.30 7.95
CA LEU A 79 1.70 -2.28 7.20
C LEU A 79 2.02 -2.25 5.70
N PHE A 80 2.30 -1.08 5.14
CA PHE A 80 2.66 -0.93 3.74
C PHE A 80 3.97 -1.66 3.39
N ASN A 81 4.95 -1.65 4.31
CA ASN A 81 6.18 -2.42 4.15
C ASN A 81 5.93 -3.93 4.05
N LEU A 82 4.84 -4.42 4.63
CA LEU A 82 4.43 -5.82 4.58
C LEU A 82 3.54 -6.13 3.37
N VAL A 83 2.77 -5.15 2.89
CA VAL A 83 1.98 -5.28 1.65
C VAL A 83 2.90 -5.25 0.42
N TRP A 84 3.90 -4.36 0.40
CA TRP A 84 4.71 -4.07 -0.79
C TRP A 84 5.41 -5.30 -1.42
N PRO A 85 5.97 -6.26 -0.67
CA PRO A 85 6.57 -7.46 -1.26
C PRO A 85 5.59 -8.32 -2.08
N ASN A 86 4.29 -8.22 -1.81
CA ASN A 86 3.24 -9.00 -2.47
C ASN A 86 2.90 -8.51 -3.89
N ILE A 87 3.50 -7.41 -4.38
CA ILE A 87 3.27 -6.90 -5.74
C ILE A 87 3.73 -7.87 -6.84
N PHE A 88 4.59 -8.84 -6.50
CA PHE A 88 5.10 -9.85 -7.43
C PHE A 88 4.26 -11.13 -7.47
N GLU A 89 3.16 -11.17 -6.73
CA GLU A 89 2.27 -12.32 -6.73
C GLU A 89 1.58 -12.53 -8.07
N THR A 90 1.45 -13.80 -8.47
CA THR A 90 0.90 -14.18 -9.77
C THR A 90 -0.58 -14.52 -9.70
N SER A 91 -1.09 -14.84 -8.51
CA SER A 91 -2.50 -15.15 -8.28
C SER A 91 -3.38 -13.93 -8.57
N PRO A 92 -4.34 -14.00 -9.52
CA PRO A 92 -5.20 -12.87 -9.87
C PRO A 92 -6.01 -12.33 -8.68
N HIS A 93 -6.44 -13.21 -7.78
CA HIS A 93 -7.24 -12.83 -6.61
C HIS A 93 -6.42 -12.06 -5.58
N LEU A 94 -5.16 -12.46 -5.37
CA LEU A 94 -4.28 -11.78 -4.43
C LEU A 94 -3.77 -10.46 -5.00
N ILE A 95 -3.27 -10.47 -6.24
CA ILE A 95 -2.67 -9.26 -6.83
C ILE A 95 -3.67 -8.12 -6.97
N ASN A 96 -4.93 -8.40 -7.31
CA ASN A 96 -5.95 -7.36 -7.41
C ASN A 96 -6.18 -6.69 -6.05
N VAL A 97 -6.28 -7.47 -4.98
CA VAL A 97 -6.48 -6.93 -3.62
C VAL A 97 -5.24 -6.18 -3.13
N VAL A 98 -4.03 -6.65 -3.46
CA VAL A 98 -2.79 -5.93 -3.14
C VAL A 98 -2.75 -4.58 -3.85
N MET A 99 -3.13 -4.51 -5.13
CA MET A 99 -3.20 -3.23 -5.86
C MET A 99 -4.26 -2.30 -5.27
N GLU A 100 -5.42 -2.82 -4.89
CA GLU A 100 -6.46 -2.03 -4.20
C GLU A 100 -5.98 -1.52 -2.83
N ALA A 101 -5.21 -2.32 -2.09
CA ALA A 101 -4.60 -1.90 -0.83
C ALA A 101 -3.58 -0.79 -1.05
N ILE A 102 -2.75 -0.87 -2.09
CA ILE A 102 -1.81 0.20 -2.47
C ILE A 102 -2.57 1.49 -2.82
N ASP A 103 -3.70 1.40 -3.54
CA ASP A 103 -4.54 2.56 -3.85
C ASP A 103 -5.21 3.15 -2.60
N GLY A 104 -5.61 2.31 -1.63
CA GLY A 104 -6.07 2.78 -0.32
C GLY A 104 -4.97 3.51 0.45
N MET A 105 -3.76 2.95 0.44
CA MET A 105 -2.58 3.58 1.06
C MET A 105 -2.21 4.90 0.38
N ARG A 106 -2.39 5.04 -0.93
CA ARG A 106 -2.19 6.31 -1.64
C ARG A 106 -3.08 7.42 -1.07
N VAL A 107 -4.32 7.12 -0.72
CA VAL A 107 -5.26 8.10 -0.13
C VAL A 107 -4.84 8.46 1.29
N ALA A 108 -4.42 7.47 2.09
CA ALA A 108 -4.10 7.66 3.50
C ALA A 108 -2.70 8.27 3.75
N LEU A 109 -1.68 7.80 3.02
CA LEU A 109 -0.28 8.22 3.15
C LEU A 109 0.12 9.32 2.17
N GLY A 110 -0.65 9.49 1.09
CA GLY A 110 -0.36 10.43 0.01
C GLY A 110 0.44 9.82 -1.14
N ALA A 111 0.31 10.45 -2.32
CA ALA A 111 0.90 9.96 -3.56
C ALA A 111 2.44 9.99 -3.56
N ALA A 112 3.05 10.93 -2.85
CA ALA A 112 4.51 11.06 -2.75
C ALA A 112 5.16 9.85 -2.07
N VAL A 113 4.52 9.32 -1.01
CA VAL A 113 5.02 8.14 -0.29
C VAL A 113 5.01 6.93 -1.23
N ILE A 114 3.90 6.70 -1.94
CA ILE A 114 3.79 5.58 -2.89
C ILE A 114 4.80 5.74 -4.04
N LEU A 115 5.00 6.96 -4.55
CA LEU A 115 5.98 7.24 -5.58
C LEU A 115 7.38 6.82 -5.14
N ASN A 116 7.79 7.13 -3.91
CA ASN A 116 9.11 6.77 -3.39
C ASN A 116 9.36 5.24 -3.39
N TYR A 117 8.32 4.44 -3.11
CA TYR A 117 8.43 2.98 -3.23
C TYR A 117 8.47 2.53 -4.69
N CYS A 118 7.76 3.21 -5.60
CA CYS A 118 7.74 2.89 -7.03
C CYS A 118 9.07 3.23 -7.75
N LEU A 119 9.74 4.31 -7.40
CA LEU A 119 10.89 4.83 -8.17
C LEU A 119 12.00 3.78 -8.39
N GLN A 120 12.28 2.95 -7.40
CA GLN A 120 13.34 1.93 -7.47
C GLN A 120 13.14 0.88 -8.57
N GLY A 121 11.88 0.59 -8.95
CA GLY A 121 11.57 -0.48 -9.89
C GLY A 121 11.19 -0.01 -11.31
N LEU A 122 10.94 1.30 -11.51
CA LEU A 122 10.55 1.85 -12.81
C LEU A 122 11.60 1.61 -13.90
N PHE A 123 12.87 1.83 -13.58
CA PHE A 123 14.00 1.68 -14.52
C PHE A 123 14.88 0.46 -14.23
N HIS A 124 14.39 -0.48 -13.42
CA HIS A 124 15.14 -1.68 -13.05
C HIS A 124 15.52 -2.52 -14.29
N PRO A 125 16.73 -3.13 -14.40
CA PRO A 125 17.16 -3.84 -15.62
C PRO A 125 16.31 -5.07 -15.98
N ALA A 126 15.75 -5.76 -14.97
CA ALA A 126 14.86 -6.90 -15.20
C ALA A 126 13.47 -6.47 -15.68
N ARG A 127 13.05 -6.97 -16.85
CA ARG A 127 11.74 -6.69 -17.47
C ARG A 127 10.56 -7.04 -16.54
N LYS A 128 10.61 -8.20 -15.87
CA LYS A 128 9.55 -8.64 -14.95
C LYS A 128 9.31 -7.65 -13.80
N VAL A 129 10.37 -7.00 -13.32
CA VAL A 129 10.27 -5.97 -12.27
C VAL A 129 9.60 -4.72 -12.83
N ARG A 130 10.08 -4.22 -13.97
CA ARG A 130 9.50 -3.04 -14.61
C ARG A 130 8.02 -3.21 -14.90
N GLU A 131 7.59 -4.36 -15.43
CA GLU A 131 6.18 -4.60 -15.77
C GLU A 131 5.24 -4.38 -14.57
N VAL A 132 5.62 -4.87 -13.38
CA VAL A 132 4.84 -4.69 -12.15
C VAL A 132 4.88 -3.22 -11.70
N TYR A 133 6.07 -2.63 -11.65
CA TYR A 133 6.24 -1.26 -11.14
C TYR A 133 5.59 -0.21 -12.03
N TRP A 134 5.66 -0.35 -13.36
CA TRP A 134 4.96 0.52 -14.29
C TRP A 134 3.44 0.38 -14.15
N LYS A 135 2.92 -0.82 -13.90
CA LYS A 135 1.49 -1.01 -13.62
C LYS A 135 1.06 -0.25 -12.35
N THR A 136 1.84 -0.34 -11.27
CA THR A 136 1.58 0.40 -10.04
C THR A 136 1.67 1.91 -10.25
N TYR A 137 2.70 2.38 -10.94
CA TYR A 137 2.87 3.79 -11.29
C TYR A 137 1.72 4.33 -12.14
N ASN A 138 1.24 3.58 -13.13
CA ASN A 138 0.10 4.00 -13.94
C ASN A 138 -1.16 4.22 -13.09
N SER A 139 -1.41 3.33 -12.13
CA SER A 139 -2.54 3.45 -11.20
C SER A 139 -2.38 4.70 -10.30
N LEU A 140 -1.18 4.89 -9.75
CA LEU A 140 -0.81 6.08 -8.98
C LEU A 140 -1.00 7.39 -9.77
N TYR A 141 -0.54 7.41 -11.02
CA TYR A 141 -0.62 8.56 -11.92
C TYR A 141 -2.08 8.93 -12.22
N ILE A 142 -2.92 7.94 -12.53
CA ILE A 142 -4.36 8.15 -12.74
C ILE A 142 -5.02 8.71 -11.47
N GLY A 143 -4.63 8.23 -10.29
CA GLY A 143 -5.26 8.62 -9.03
C GLY A 143 -4.86 9.99 -8.48
N ALA A 144 -3.66 10.50 -8.81
CA ALA A 144 -3.12 11.72 -8.19
C ALA A 144 -2.07 12.45 -9.04
N GLN A 145 -2.30 12.61 -10.36
CA GLN A 145 -1.35 13.22 -11.28
C GLN A 145 -0.77 14.56 -10.79
N ASP A 146 -1.62 15.48 -10.34
CA ASP A 146 -1.20 16.83 -9.93
C ASP A 146 -0.30 16.79 -8.67
N ALA A 147 -0.65 15.95 -7.70
CA ALA A 147 0.14 15.77 -6.48
C ALA A 147 1.53 15.19 -6.74
N LEU A 148 1.74 14.47 -7.85
CA LEU A 148 3.04 13.92 -8.21
C LEU A 148 4.03 15.00 -8.68
N VAL A 149 3.55 16.15 -9.18
CA VAL A 149 4.41 17.22 -9.71
C VAL A 149 5.42 17.68 -8.67
N ALA A 150 4.99 17.82 -7.41
CA ALA A 150 5.83 18.21 -6.28
C ALA A 150 6.71 17.07 -5.74
N ALA A 151 6.44 15.82 -6.12
CA ALA A 151 7.10 14.63 -5.56
C ALA A 151 8.12 13.98 -6.51
N TYR A 152 8.09 14.28 -7.81
CA TYR A 152 9.09 13.75 -8.74
C TYR A 152 10.51 14.18 -8.35
N SER A 153 11.43 13.21 -8.32
CA SER A 153 12.85 13.46 -8.07
C SER A 153 13.40 14.50 -9.03
N ALA A 154 14.25 15.38 -8.52
CA ALA A 154 15.10 16.21 -9.36
C ALA A 154 16.05 15.29 -10.15
N LEU A 155 16.03 15.43 -11.46
CA LEU A 155 17.00 14.79 -12.33
C LEU A 155 18.07 15.81 -12.68
N ASP A 156 19.33 15.40 -12.59
CA ASP A 156 20.44 16.24 -13.03
C ASP A 156 20.34 16.51 -14.53
N ILE A 157 20.78 17.70 -14.93
CA ILE A 157 20.86 18.10 -16.33
C ILE A 157 21.93 17.23 -17.00
N ASP A 158 21.49 16.27 -17.82
CA ASP A 158 22.37 15.49 -18.69
C ASP A 158 22.20 15.95 -20.15
N GLY A 159 23.27 16.52 -20.70
CA GLY A 159 23.34 17.02 -22.08
C GLY A 159 22.36 18.16 -22.37
N ASP A 160 21.60 18.03 -23.46
CA ASP A 160 20.70 19.04 -24.02
C ASP A 160 19.31 19.11 -23.35
N ASN A 161 19.06 18.31 -22.29
CA ASN A 161 17.73 18.22 -21.68
C ASN A 161 17.52 19.30 -20.61
N ILE A 162 16.40 20.03 -20.70
CA ILE A 162 16.01 21.04 -19.69
C ILE A 162 15.03 20.42 -18.70
N TYR A 163 15.36 20.46 -17.40
CA TYR A 163 14.50 19.94 -16.33
C TYR A 163 13.96 21.08 -15.44
N ARG A 164 12.68 21.42 -15.60
CA ARG A 164 11.81 22.26 -14.72
C ARG A 164 12.51 23.39 -13.92
N PRO A 165 13.15 24.37 -14.57
CA PRO A 165 13.85 25.47 -13.88
C PRO A 165 12.93 26.36 -13.04
N GLU A 166 11.63 26.39 -13.35
CA GLU A 166 10.63 27.23 -12.68
C GLU A 166 10.46 26.87 -11.20
N LEU A 167 10.69 25.61 -10.83
CA LEU A 167 10.56 25.12 -9.44
C LEU A 167 11.74 25.55 -8.55
N ALA A 168 12.84 26.02 -9.13
CA ALA A 168 14.03 26.47 -8.41
C ALA A 168 14.08 28.01 -8.20
N MET A 169 13.06 28.72 -8.67
CA MET A 169 12.99 30.18 -8.54
C MET A 169 12.65 30.57 -7.09
N PHE A 170 13.40 31.53 -6.54
CA PHE A 170 13.10 32.21 -5.27
C PHE A 170 12.86 33.70 -5.56
N VAL A 171 11.81 34.28 -4.98
CA VAL A 171 11.46 35.70 -5.10
C VAL A 171 11.92 36.46 -3.87
#